data_AF-A0A1J4JZG5-F1
#
_entry.id   AF-A0A1J4JZG5-F1
#
_cell.length_a   1.000
_cell.length_b   1.000
_cell.length_c   1.000
_cell.angle_alpha   90.00
_cell.angle_beta   90.00
_cell.angle_gamma   90.00
#
_symmetry.space_group_name_H-M   'P 1'
#
loop_
_entity.id
_entity.type
_entity.pdbx_description
1 polymer ?
#
loop_
_entity_poly.entity_id
_entity_poly.type
_entity_poly.pdbx_seq_one_letter_code
_entity_poly.pdbx_strand_id
1 'polypeptide(L)'
;MSDGDLLCTTGRVLYLVVKQALRGSGITFIPGNSAAVLVWSDTVKIEYFKQLHPWQVINRLPWALTMCRKAPFVRLIQRIEPFFPDLFTFLPKSYVLPLDGVAFNQALQKQDKTYIYKPDKGSLGHGIRMIPPGSDFRYNARLAVAQEYIESFTIDDRKFDLRVYALICSLDPLSIYIYRGGVARFCTESAEGDSRFSVLTNTAVNCKNPNLDNTDKMTRMISDVFKQLSNEGYDIAKLWRDIDQAIVLSLISAYGFLKKEEDIQCPNYGISRCFQIIGCDVLLDKNLHPYILEINYRPSLKCNTENSHDLKLDMLKDALKIAAPLQPLQNLLDSTNFPKDPSGFTHFLQQNKSVINEIEMLRQRNEIGNGFEKVFPNPKIPIWNEVLKTVKKLPTETMLETGLPLTLDHDSNNMANALYRKPQKSISMKDLARLRTAARKALEKHEE
;
A
#
# COMPACT_ATOMS: atom_id res chain seq x y z
N MET A 1 15.84 -36.98 2.02
CA MET A 1 15.05 -35.75 1.85
C MET A 1 15.22 -35.01 3.15
N SER A 2 15.71 -33.77 3.12
CA SER A 2 15.96 -32.97 4.34
C SER A 2 14.67 -32.82 5.14
N ASP A 3 14.80 -32.76 6.47
CA ASP A 3 13.69 -32.48 7.38
C ASP A 3 12.89 -31.25 6.90
N GLY A 4 11.56 -31.43 6.84
CA GLY A 4 10.51 -30.60 6.25
C GLY A 4 10.87 -29.17 5.82
N ASP A 5 10.92 -28.93 4.50
CA ASP A 5 10.91 -27.58 3.90
C ASP A 5 9.49 -27.00 3.89
N LEU A 6 9.35 -25.67 3.88
CA LEU A 6 8.05 -25.01 3.76
C LEU A 6 7.64 -25.13 2.31
N LEU A 7 6.47 -25.70 2.05
CA LEU A 7 5.97 -25.83 0.70
C LEU A 7 5.22 -24.57 0.30
N CYS A 8 5.57 -24.06 -0.87
CA CYS A 8 4.88 -22.96 -1.53
C CYS A 8 4.22 -23.46 -2.81
N THR A 9 2.97 -23.08 -3.02
CA THR A 9 2.25 -23.35 -4.26
C THR A 9 1.79 -22.06 -4.92
N THR A 10 0.93 -22.25 -5.93
CA THR A 10 0.16 -21.33 -6.79
C THR A 10 0.90 -20.59 -7.91
N GLY A 11 0.16 -20.49 -9.03
CA GLY A 11 0.09 -19.30 -9.87
C GLY A 11 1.23 -19.04 -10.85
N ARG A 12 0.99 -18.02 -11.68
CA ARG A 12 1.98 -17.43 -12.59
C ARG A 12 2.88 -16.50 -11.78
N VAL A 13 4.03 -17.03 -11.33
CA VAL A 13 5.14 -16.21 -10.80
C VAL A 13 5.86 -15.57 -11.99
N LEU A 14 5.66 -14.27 -12.16
CA LEU A 14 6.13 -13.44 -13.27
C LEU A 14 7.59 -13.02 -13.13
N TYR A 15 8.11 -12.97 -11.90
CA TYR A 15 9.44 -12.45 -11.63
C TYR A 15 10.37 -13.54 -11.12
N LEU A 16 11.52 -13.72 -11.78
CA LEU A 16 12.52 -14.73 -11.41
C LEU A 16 13.07 -14.52 -9.99
N VAL A 17 13.23 -13.25 -9.56
CA VAL A 17 13.72 -12.89 -8.23
C VAL A 17 12.83 -13.44 -7.10
N VAL A 18 11.53 -13.62 -7.34
CA VAL A 18 10.63 -14.27 -6.39
C VAL A 18 11.01 -15.74 -6.19
N LYS A 19 11.25 -16.47 -7.28
CA LYS A 19 11.67 -17.88 -7.20
C LYS A 19 13.03 -18.02 -6.51
N GLN A 20 13.94 -17.09 -6.76
CA GLN A 20 15.24 -17.02 -6.08
C GLN A 20 15.08 -16.73 -4.58
N ALA A 21 14.18 -15.82 -4.21
CA ALA A 21 13.89 -15.52 -2.81
C ALA A 21 13.29 -16.72 -2.09
N LEU A 22 12.29 -17.40 -2.68
CA LEU A 22 11.70 -18.62 -2.13
C LEU A 22 12.77 -19.69 -1.88
N ARG A 23 13.56 -20.01 -2.92
CA ARG A 23 14.65 -21.00 -2.80
C ARG A 23 15.69 -20.59 -1.76
N GLY A 24 16.08 -19.32 -1.76
CA GLY A 24 17.07 -18.76 -0.83
C GLY A 24 16.57 -18.66 0.61
N SER A 25 15.26 -18.80 0.84
CA SER A 25 14.63 -18.88 2.16
C SER A 25 14.27 -20.31 2.58
N GLY A 26 14.74 -21.34 1.86
CA GLY A 26 14.41 -22.74 2.18
C GLY A 26 12.96 -23.11 1.87
N ILE A 27 12.31 -22.40 0.95
CA ILE A 27 10.91 -22.62 0.57
C ILE A 27 10.86 -23.33 -0.77
N THR A 28 10.28 -24.52 -0.78
CA THR A 28 10.18 -25.38 -1.97
C THR A 28 8.90 -25.08 -2.74
N PHE A 29 9.05 -24.59 -3.98
CA PHE A 29 7.91 -24.19 -4.83
C PHE A 29 7.41 -25.35 -5.70
N ILE A 30 6.18 -25.80 -5.46
CA ILE A 30 5.52 -26.91 -6.17
C ILE A 30 4.15 -26.44 -6.69
N PRO A 31 4.02 -26.11 -7.99
CA PRO A 31 2.76 -25.68 -8.59
C PRO A 31 1.65 -26.72 -8.39
N GLY A 32 0.46 -26.27 -8.00
CA GLY A 32 -0.72 -27.12 -7.85
C GLY A 32 -0.74 -28.04 -6.62
N ASN A 33 0.29 -27.99 -5.77
CA ASN A 33 0.32 -28.77 -4.53
C ASN A 33 -0.66 -28.21 -3.48
N SER A 34 -1.77 -28.91 -3.26
CA SER A 34 -2.79 -28.54 -2.25
C SER A 34 -2.31 -28.69 -0.80
N ALA A 35 -1.25 -29.47 -0.54
CA ALA A 35 -0.66 -29.64 0.78
C ALA A 35 0.26 -28.46 1.17
N ALA A 36 0.60 -27.58 0.23
CA ALA A 36 1.43 -26.42 0.52
C ALA A 36 0.69 -25.41 1.40
N VAL A 37 1.36 -24.98 2.47
CA VAL A 37 0.87 -23.94 3.39
C VAL A 37 1.01 -22.55 2.79
N LEU A 38 2.11 -22.25 2.08
CA LEU A 38 2.31 -20.94 1.47
C LEU A 38 1.72 -20.89 0.06
N VAL A 39 1.05 -19.79 -0.26
CA VAL A 39 0.45 -19.51 -1.56
C VAL A 39 1.03 -18.20 -2.10
N TRP A 40 1.88 -18.25 -3.14
CA TRP A 40 2.43 -17.06 -3.78
C TRP A 40 1.87 -16.79 -5.18
N SER A 41 1.11 -15.71 -5.36
CA SER A 41 0.65 -15.32 -6.69
C SER A 41 0.90 -13.84 -6.96
N ASP A 42 1.39 -13.53 -8.16
CA ASP A 42 1.52 -12.13 -8.58
C ASP A 42 0.16 -11.47 -8.82
N THR A 43 -0.83 -12.22 -9.30
CA THR A 43 -2.17 -11.71 -9.60
C THR A 43 -3.23 -12.69 -9.12
N VAL A 44 -4.20 -12.19 -8.36
CA VAL A 44 -5.26 -12.99 -7.75
C VAL A 44 -6.57 -12.28 -8.01
N LYS A 45 -7.55 -13.00 -8.59
CA LYS A 45 -8.92 -12.51 -8.67
C LYS A 45 -9.63 -12.77 -7.34
N ILE A 46 -10.64 -11.98 -7.01
CA ILE A 46 -11.30 -12.07 -5.71
C ILE A 46 -11.91 -13.46 -5.46
N GLU A 47 -12.37 -14.15 -6.51
CA GLU A 47 -12.97 -15.48 -6.44
C GLU A 47 -11.95 -16.56 -6.04
N TYR A 48 -10.65 -16.32 -6.27
CA TYR A 48 -9.61 -17.28 -5.94
C TYR A 48 -9.42 -17.44 -4.43
N PHE A 49 -9.70 -16.41 -3.63
CA PHE A 49 -9.59 -16.50 -2.17
C PHE A 49 -10.49 -17.59 -1.59
N LYS A 50 -11.68 -17.80 -2.19
CA LYS A 50 -12.62 -18.87 -1.80
C LYS A 50 -12.14 -20.28 -2.13
N GLN A 51 -11.14 -20.40 -3.01
CA GLN A 51 -10.54 -21.69 -3.39
C GLN A 51 -9.39 -22.08 -2.46
N LEU A 52 -8.93 -21.16 -1.59
CA LEU A 52 -7.86 -21.43 -0.65
C LEU A 52 -8.33 -22.38 0.43
N HIS A 53 -7.51 -23.39 0.71
CA HIS A 53 -7.73 -24.29 1.83
C HIS A 53 -7.54 -23.58 3.18
N PRO A 54 -8.18 -24.07 4.26
CA PRO A 54 -8.09 -23.45 5.59
C PRO A 54 -6.66 -23.24 6.12
N TRP A 55 -5.71 -24.11 5.76
CA TRP A 55 -4.30 -24.03 6.16
C TRP A 55 -3.45 -23.10 5.30
N GLN A 56 -3.98 -22.61 4.18
CA GLN A 56 -3.20 -21.84 3.22
C GLN A 56 -3.12 -20.36 3.60
N VAL A 57 -1.92 -19.80 3.51
CA VAL A 57 -1.58 -18.40 3.71
C VAL A 57 -1.12 -17.79 2.38
N ILE A 58 -1.78 -16.74 1.92
CA ILE A 58 -1.53 -16.10 0.62
C ILE A 58 -0.85 -14.72 0.75
N ASN A 59 0.03 -14.40 -0.20
CA ASN A 59 0.72 -13.09 -0.29
C ASN A 59 -0.16 -11.95 -0.85
N ARG A 60 -1.49 -12.02 -0.68
CA ARG A 60 -2.44 -11.01 -1.15
C ARG A 60 -3.52 -10.75 -0.11
N LEU A 61 -3.93 -9.50 0.00
CA LEU A 61 -5.15 -9.11 0.70
C LEU A 61 -6.31 -8.97 -0.28
N PRO A 62 -7.51 -9.51 0.05
CA PRO A 62 -8.69 -9.20 -0.74
C PRO A 62 -8.95 -7.69 -0.68
N TRP A 63 -9.41 -7.13 -1.80
CA TRP A 63 -9.72 -5.69 -1.91
C TRP A 63 -8.55 -4.72 -1.68
N ALA A 64 -7.29 -5.17 -1.75
CA ALA A 64 -6.12 -4.28 -1.71
C ALA A 64 -6.17 -3.15 -2.75
N LEU A 65 -6.88 -3.35 -3.87
CA LEU A 65 -7.11 -2.32 -4.90
C LEU A 65 -7.78 -1.05 -4.35
N THR A 66 -8.51 -1.12 -3.24
CA THR A 66 -9.20 0.03 -2.62
C THR A 66 -8.22 1.12 -2.19
N MET A 67 -7.02 0.75 -1.72
CA MET A 67 -5.96 1.72 -1.38
C MET A 67 -5.02 2.02 -2.54
N CYS A 68 -5.09 1.26 -3.65
CA CYS A 68 -4.17 1.38 -4.78
C CYS A 68 -4.74 2.15 -5.97
N ARG A 69 -6.07 2.30 -6.06
CA ARG A 69 -6.71 3.18 -7.04
C ARG A 69 -6.69 4.61 -6.51
N LYS A 70 -6.42 5.57 -7.39
CA LYS A 70 -6.15 6.98 -7.04
C LYS A 70 -7.37 7.65 -6.38
N ALA A 71 -8.55 7.52 -6.97
CA ALA A 71 -9.78 8.12 -6.45
C ALA A 71 -10.24 7.48 -5.14
N PRO A 72 -10.33 6.13 -5.02
CA PRO A 72 -10.57 5.48 -3.73
C PRO A 72 -9.55 5.87 -2.65
N PHE A 73 -8.26 5.90 -2.96
CA PHE A 73 -7.22 6.33 -2.02
C PHE A 73 -7.48 7.75 -1.48
N VAL A 74 -7.74 8.72 -2.37
CA VAL A 74 -8.09 10.11 -1.96
C VAL A 74 -9.30 10.11 -1.02
N ARG A 75 -10.35 9.34 -1.32
CA ARG A 75 -11.54 9.25 -0.46
C ARG A 75 -11.23 8.60 0.89
N LEU A 76 -10.38 7.58 0.95
CA LEU A 76 -9.99 6.97 2.22
C LEU A 76 -9.36 8.00 3.16
N ILE A 77 -8.43 8.81 2.63
CA ILE A 77 -7.77 9.88 3.39
C ILE A 77 -8.74 10.98 3.79
N GLN A 78 -9.52 11.52 2.85
CA GLN A 78 -10.48 12.61 3.10
C GLN A 78 -11.57 12.26 4.13
N ARG A 79 -11.84 10.97 4.34
CA ARG A 79 -12.81 10.50 5.34
C ARG A 79 -12.28 10.58 6.76
N ILE A 80 -10.97 10.43 6.95
CA ILE A 80 -10.33 10.37 8.28
C ILE A 80 -9.61 11.68 8.63
N GLU A 81 -9.13 12.42 7.62
CA GLU A 81 -8.45 13.72 7.76
C GLU A 81 -9.23 14.71 8.65
N PRO A 82 -10.57 14.90 8.55
CA PRO A 82 -11.28 15.87 9.39
C PRO A 82 -11.24 15.57 10.90
N PHE A 83 -10.93 14.32 11.28
CA PHE A 83 -10.76 13.91 12.67
C PHE A 83 -9.34 14.15 13.19
N PHE A 84 -8.33 14.10 12.31
CA PHE A 84 -6.90 14.19 12.65
C PHE A 84 -6.12 15.04 11.62
N PRO A 85 -6.49 16.31 11.40
CA PRO A 85 -5.95 17.10 10.30
C PRO A 85 -4.42 17.22 10.32
N ASP A 86 -3.83 17.33 11.51
CA ASP A 86 -2.38 17.51 11.68
C ASP A 86 -1.56 16.26 11.32
N LEU A 87 -2.20 15.08 11.28
CA LEU A 87 -1.55 13.82 10.94
C LEU A 87 -1.62 13.52 9.43
N PHE A 88 -2.66 13.99 8.74
CA PHE A 88 -2.97 13.67 7.34
C PHE A 88 -2.48 14.73 6.35
N THR A 89 -1.27 15.24 6.58
CA THR A 89 -0.63 16.30 5.76
C THR A 89 0.12 15.78 4.53
N PHE A 90 0.09 14.46 4.28
CA PHE A 90 0.82 13.78 3.21
C PHE A 90 0.00 13.58 1.92
N LEU A 91 -1.23 14.10 1.86
CA LEU A 91 -2.05 14.12 0.65
C LEU A 91 -2.30 15.59 0.25
N PRO A 92 -1.80 16.05 -0.91
CA PRO A 92 -2.12 17.39 -1.39
C PRO A 92 -3.62 17.52 -1.63
N LYS A 93 -4.15 18.74 -1.57
CA LYS A 93 -5.58 18.98 -1.80
C LYS A 93 -6.01 18.34 -3.13
N SER A 94 -6.99 17.46 -3.04
CA SER A 94 -7.37 16.56 -4.13
C SER A 94 -8.88 16.57 -4.33
N TYR A 95 -9.30 16.46 -5.57
CA TYR A 95 -10.69 16.42 -6.01
C TYR A 95 -10.91 15.16 -6.85
N VAL A 96 -11.89 14.34 -6.48
CA VAL A 96 -12.27 13.14 -7.21
C VAL A 96 -13.29 13.53 -8.27
N LEU A 97 -12.89 13.53 -9.53
CA LEU A 97 -13.72 13.92 -10.66
C LEU A 97 -14.47 12.71 -11.24
N PRO A 98 -15.70 12.88 -11.75
CA PRO A 98 -16.48 14.14 -11.79
C PRO A 98 -17.20 14.49 -10.48
N LEU A 99 -17.09 13.66 -9.43
CA LEU A 99 -17.87 13.80 -8.18
C LEU A 99 -17.68 15.15 -7.47
N ASP A 100 -16.44 15.63 -7.40
CA ASP A 100 -16.07 16.92 -6.80
C ASP A 100 -16.00 18.06 -7.83
N GLY A 101 -16.68 17.90 -8.98
CA GLY A 101 -16.56 18.79 -10.13
C GLY A 101 -16.86 20.25 -9.83
N VAL A 102 -17.89 20.53 -9.01
CA VAL A 102 -18.25 21.90 -8.60
C VAL A 102 -17.12 22.53 -7.76
N ALA A 103 -16.65 21.82 -6.74
CA ALA A 103 -15.57 22.31 -5.88
C ALA A 103 -14.25 22.49 -6.65
N PHE A 104 -13.96 21.60 -7.58
CA PHE A 104 -12.77 21.71 -8.43
C PHE A 104 -12.87 22.91 -9.40
N ASN A 105 -14.03 23.13 -10.03
CA ASN A 105 -14.22 24.28 -10.92
C ASN A 105 -14.06 25.61 -10.17
N GLN A 106 -14.58 25.69 -8.93
CA GLN A 106 -14.37 26.86 -8.07
C GLN A 106 -12.90 27.06 -7.70
N ALA A 107 -12.15 25.96 -7.49
CA ALA A 107 -10.72 26.03 -7.24
C ALA A 107 -9.95 26.53 -8.48
N LEU A 108 -10.26 26.01 -9.67
CA LEU A 108 -9.66 26.48 -10.93
C LEU A 108 -9.92 27.96 -11.21
N GLN A 109 -11.10 28.46 -10.87
CA GLN A 109 -11.46 29.88 -11.04
C GLN A 109 -10.58 30.85 -10.24
N LYS A 110 -9.92 30.39 -9.17
CA LYS A 110 -8.99 31.22 -8.39
C LYS A 110 -7.70 31.52 -9.13
N GLN A 111 -7.31 30.68 -10.10
CA GLN A 111 -6.12 30.85 -10.94
C GLN A 111 -4.81 31.10 -10.13
N ASP A 112 -4.68 30.49 -8.96
CA ASP A 112 -3.55 30.68 -8.05
C ASP A 112 -2.66 29.43 -7.90
N LYS A 113 -3.11 28.29 -8.41
CA LYS A 113 -2.45 26.98 -8.26
C LYS A 113 -2.39 26.21 -9.56
N THR A 114 -1.35 25.39 -9.70
CA THR A 114 -1.24 24.35 -10.72
C THR A 114 -1.79 23.05 -10.18
N TYR A 115 -2.57 22.34 -10.98
CA TYR A 115 -3.08 21.01 -10.64
C TYR A 115 -2.50 19.94 -11.57
N ILE A 116 -2.43 18.70 -11.07
CA ILE A 116 -2.12 17.50 -11.83
C ILE A 116 -3.37 16.62 -11.91
N TYR A 117 -3.83 16.36 -13.12
CA TYR A 117 -4.94 15.44 -13.40
C TYR A 117 -4.42 14.04 -13.68
N LYS A 118 -4.96 13.05 -12.96
CA LYS A 118 -4.55 11.65 -13.03
C LYS A 118 -5.79 10.76 -13.21
N PRO A 119 -5.93 10.04 -14.34
CA PRO A 119 -7.01 9.06 -14.50
C PRO A 119 -6.92 7.94 -13.45
N ASP A 120 -8.06 7.49 -12.91
CA ASP A 120 -8.07 6.58 -11.76
C ASP A 120 -7.50 5.18 -12.07
N LYS A 121 -7.82 4.65 -13.25
CA LYS A 121 -7.23 3.38 -13.76
C LYS A 121 -5.92 3.61 -14.55
N GLY A 122 -5.39 4.83 -14.53
CA GLY A 122 -4.16 5.18 -15.24
C GLY A 122 -2.92 4.63 -14.55
N SER A 123 -1.98 4.12 -15.35
CA SER A 123 -0.64 3.67 -14.92
C SER A 123 0.41 4.16 -15.90
N LEU A 124 1.69 4.13 -15.51
CA LEU A 124 2.83 4.45 -16.39
C LEU A 124 2.79 5.88 -16.97
N GLY A 125 2.18 6.83 -16.24
CA GLY A 125 2.03 8.22 -16.68
C GLY A 125 0.95 8.45 -17.74
N HIS A 126 0.20 7.42 -18.16
CA HIS A 126 -0.77 7.57 -19.24
C HIS A 126 -1.98 8.44 -18.83
N GLY A 127 -2.25 9.46 -19.63
CA GLY A 127 -3.37 10.39 -19.43
C GLY A 127 -3.17 11.42 -18.32
N ILE A 128 -1.97 11.49 -17.73
CA ILE A 128 -1.63 12.56 -16.78
C ILE A 128 -1.52 13.89 -17.52
N ARG A 129 -2.13 14.94 -16.97
CA ARG A 129 -2.10 16.30 -17.54
C ARG A 129 -1.83 17.33 -16.45
N MET A 130 -0.97 18.30 -16.76
CA MET A 130 -0.81 19.49 -15.94
C MET A 130 -1.91 20.49 -16.28
N ILE A 131 -2.40 21.21 -15.27
CA ILE A 131 -3.42 22.24 -15.38
C ILE A 131 -2.88 23.50 -14.69
N PRO A 132 -2.09 24.32 -15.40
CA PRO A 132 -1.65 25.62 -14.89
C PRO A 132 -2.81 26.59 -14.66
N PRO A 133 -2.60 27.65 -13.85
CA PRO A 133 -3.50 28.79 -13.76
C PRO A 133 -3.98 29.30 -15.12
N GLY A 134 -5.27 29.63 -15.23
CA GLY A 134 -5.87 30.16 -16.45
C GLY A 134 -6.17 29.13 -17.55
N SER A 135 -5.87 27.85 -17.34
CA SER A 135 -6.18 26.80 -18.32
C SER A 135 -7.68 26.56 -18.49
N ASP A 136 -8.19 26.50 -19.73
CA ASP A 136 -9.52 25.94 -20.01
C ASP A 136 -9.44 24.41 -19.95
N PHE A 137 -9.83 23.83 -18.81
CA PHE A 137 -9.71 22.40 -18.56
C PHE A 137 -11.08 21.72 -18.48
N ARG A 138 -11.28 20.70 -19.31
CA ARG A 138 -12.45 19.81 -19.26
C ARG A 138 -12.04 18.39 -18.88
N TYR A 139 -12.63 17.87 -17.81
CA TYR A 139 -12.53 16.46 -17.44
C TYR A 139 -13.63 15.64 -18.12
N ASN A 140 -13.37 14.34 -18.27
CA ASN A 140 -14.36 13.40 -18.81
C ASN A 140 -15.23 12.81 -17.69
N ALA A 141 -16.23 12.02 -18.06
CA ALA A 141 -17.11 11.35 -17.10
C ALA A 141 -16.45 10.17 -16.35
N ARG A 142 -15.21 9.80 -16.69
CA ARG A 142 -14.51 8.69 -16.02
C ARG A 142 -13.86 9.20 -14.74
N LEU A 143 -13.76 8.30 -13.75
CA LEU A 143 -13.12 8.62 -12.49
C LEU A 143 -11.66 9.06 -12.68
N ALA A 144 -11.31 10.17 -12.05
CA ALA A 144 -9.97 10.73 -12.03
C ALA A 144 -9.76 11.52 -10.74
N VAL A 145 -8.50 11.90 -10.50
CA VAL A 145 -8.11 12.80 -9.42
C VAL A 145 -7.49 14.04 -10.03
N ALA A 146 -7.99 15.22 -9.69
CA ALA A 146 -7.27 16.46 -9.86
C ALA A 146 -6.67 16.84 -8.49
N GLN A 147 -5.35 17.00 -8.45
CA GLN A 147 -4.61 17.19 -7.20
C GLN A 147 -3.71 18.42 -7.34
N GLU A 148 -3.57 19.23 -6.28
CA GLU A 148 -2.61 20.33 -6.28
C GLU A 148 -1.20 19.80 -6.57
N TYR A 149 -0.49 20.45 -7.48
CA TYR A 149 0.86 20.08 -7.85
C TYR A 149 1.83 20.51 -6.75
N ILE A 150 2.66 19.57 -6.28
CA ILE A 150 3.69 19.82 -5.29
C ILE A 150 5.04 19.95 -5.99
N GLU A 151 5.75 21.02 -5.68
CA GLU A 151 7.13 21.21 -6.11
C GLU A 151 8.05 20.26 -5.36
N SER A 152 8.88 19.53 -6.11
CA SER A 152 9.74 18.48 -5.59
C SER A 152 11.04 19.04 -5.06
N PHE A 153 11.60 18.37 -4.03
CA PHE A 153 13.03 18.39 -3.80
C PHE A 153 13.76 17.82 -5.03
N THR A 154 14.95 18.33 -5.31
CA THR A 154 15.76 17.92 -6.46
C THR A 154 17.16 17.56 -6.00
N ILE A 155 17.76 16.58 -6.68
CA ILE A 155 19.19 16.28 -6.55
C ILE A 155 19.77 16.32 -7.96
N ASP A 156 20.89 17.01 -8.13
CA ASP A 156 21.52 17.25 -9.44
C ASP A 156 20.52 17.86 -10.46
N ASP A 157 19.74 18.84 -9.98
CA ASP A 157 18.64 19.52 -10.70
C ASP A 157 17.56 18.60 -11.25
N ARG A 158 17.45 17.37 -10.74
CA ARG A 158 16.46 16.39 -11.22
C ARG A 158 15.45 16.07 -10.13
N LYS A 159 14.17 16.12 -10.53
CA LYS A 159 13.05 15.63 -9.74
C LYS A 159 13.16 14.11 -9.54
N PHE A 160 12.79 13.62 -8.37
CA PHE A 160 12.72 12.19 -8.10
C PHE A 160 11.56 11.84 -7.17
N ASP A 161 11.20 10.56 -7.17
CA ASP A 161 10.34 9.97 -6.15
C ASP A 161 11.02 8.75 -5.52
N LEU A 162 10.58 8.38 -4.33
CA LEU A 162 11.02 7.19 -3.62
C LEU A 162 10.01 6.07 -3.79
N ARG A 163 10.47 4.91 -4.26
CA ARG A 163 9.76 3.64 -4.12
C ARG A 163 10.19 2.97 -2.82
N VAL A 164 9.34 3.06 -1.81
CA VAL A 164 9.49 2.39 -0.51
C VAL A 164 8.64 1.12 -0.50
N TYR A 165 9.13 0.04 0.09
CA TYR A 165 8.35 -1.19 0.25
C TYR A 165 7.78 -1.28 1.66
N ALA A 166 6.51 -1.67 1.77
CA ALA A 166 5.86 -1.94 3.05
C ALA A 166 5.20 -3.32 3.03
N LEU A 167 5.10 -3.93 4.20
CA LEU A 167 4.51 -5.23 4.43
C LEU A 167 3.35 -5.08 5.43
N ILE A 168 2.14 -5.39 4.98
CA ILE A 168 1.01 -5.66 5.87
C ILE A 168 1.11 -7.15 6.22
N CYS A 169 1.55 -7.44 7.45
CA CYS A 169 1.79 -8.80 7.91
C CYS A 169 0.51 -9.49 8.43
N SER A 170 -0.36 -8.72 9.06
CA SER A 170 -1.68 -9.15 9.54
C SER A 170 -2.62 -7.95 9.64
N LEU A 171 -3.93 -8.18 9.53
CA LEU A 171 -4.97 -7.19 9.86
C LEU A 171 -5.57 -7.42 11.27
N ASP A 172 -5.27 -8.54 11.90
CA ASP A 172 -5.79 -8.87 13.23
C ASP A 172 -4.77 -9.68 14.05
N PRO A 173 -3.99 -9.02 14.95
CA PRO A 173 -3.87 -7.56 15.09
C PRO A 173 -3.17 -6.94 13.87
N LEU A 174 -3.54 -5.70 13.52
CA LEU A 174 -2.90 -4.96 12.42
C LEU A 174 -1.40 -4.81 12.69
N SER A 175 -0.57 -5.30 11.78
CA SER A 175 0.89 -5.22 11.87
C SER A 175 1.47 -4.76 10.54
N ILE A 176 2.19 -3.63 10.56
CA ILE A 176 2.76 -2.99 9.37
C ILE A 176 4.27 -2.83 9.57
N TYR A 177 5.02 -3.25 8.57
CA TYR A 177 6.47 -3.11 8.51
C TYR A 177 6.86 -2.28 7.29
N ILE A 178 7.94 -1.50 7.41
CA ILE A 178 8.48 -0.69 6.31
C ILE A 178 9.93 -1.06 6.10
N TYR A 179 10.31 -1.29 4.85
CA TYR A 179 11.64 -1.71 4.48
C TYR A 179 12.60 -0.50 4.49
N ARG A 180 13.73 -0.61 5.20
CA ARG A 180 14.80 0.41 5.25
C ARG A 180 15.72 0.34 4.03
N GLY A 181 15.09 0.42 2.89
CA GLY A 181 15.70 0.42 1.57
C GLY A 181 14.64 0.71 0.51
N GLY A 182 15.05 0.71 -0.74
CA GLY A 182 14.16 1.02 -1.85
C GLY A 182 14.93 1.66 -2.99
N VAL A 183 14.19 2.20 -3.94
CA VAL A 183 14.79 2.89 -5.09
C VAL A 183 14.25 4.29 -5.25
N ALA A 184 15.15 5.26 -5.43
CA ALA A 184 14.81 6.60 -5.87
C ALA A 184 14.80 6.62 -7.41
N ARG A 185 13.72 7.12 -8.02
CA ARG A 185 13.52 7.17 -9.47
C ARG A 185 13.60 8.61 -9.94
N PHE A 186 14.58 8.90 -10.79
CA PHE A 186 14.88 10.25 -11.26
C PHE A 186 14.26 10.53 -12.61
N CYS A 187 13.83 11.78 -12.78
CA CYS A 187 13.59 12.40 -14.07
C CYS A 187 14.89 12.44 -14.91
N THR A 188 14.72 12.39 -16.22
CA THR A 188 15.86 12.35 -17.16
C THR A 188 16.28 13.72 -17.66
N GLU A 189 15.44 14.73 -17.43
CA GLU A 189 15.71 16.14 -17.71
C GLU A 189 15.70 16.97 -16.42
N SER A 190 16.26 18.17 -16.50
CA SER A 190 16.24 19.15 -15.40
C SER A 190 14.80 19.46 -14.97
N ALA A 191 14.60 19.65 -13.66
CA ALA A 191 13.33 20.03 -13.07
C ALA A 191 12.82 21.40 -13.55
N GLU A 192 13.70 22.24 -14.10
CA GLU A 192 13.34 23.51 -14.75
C GLU A 192 12.78 23.34 -16.17
N GLY A 193 12.87 22.14 -16.75
CA GLY A 193 12.32 21.86 -18.07
C GLY A 193 10.80 21.71 -18.07
N ASP A 194 10.16 21.98 -19.21
CA ASP A 194 8.70 21.90 -19.37
C ASP A 194 8.19 20.56 -19.95
N SER A 195 9.09 19.58 -20.11
CA SER A 195 8.75 18.31 -20.76
C SER A 195 8.14 17.29 -19.78
N ARG A 196 7.56 16.21 -20.32
CA ARG A 196 7.11 15.09 -19.46
C ARG A 196 8.26 14.39 -18.73
N PHE A 197 9.49 14.53 -19.23
CA PHE A 197 10.70 13.90 -18.70
C PHE A 197 11.32 14.68 -17.54
N SER A 198 10.88 15.92 -17.28
CA SER A 198 11.21 16.71 -16.09
C SER A 198 10.13 16.61 -15.00
N VAL A 199 8.86 16.42 -15.40
CA VAL A 199 7.71 16.43 -14.46
C VAL A 199 7.34 15.04 -13.92
N LEU A 200 7.43 13.98 -14.74
CA LEU A 200 7.01 12.64 -14.37
C LEU A 200 8.21 11.74 -14.12
N THR A 201 8.32 11.20 -12.91
CA THR A 201 9.44 10.36 -12.46
C THR A 201 9.31 8.89 -12.86
N ASN A 202 8.18 8.49 -13.45
CA ASN A 202 7.94 7.10 -13.84
C ASN A 202 9.04 6.60 -14.79
N THR A 203 9.72 5.50 -14.44
CA THR A 203 10.75 4.87 -15.27
C THR A 203 10.25 4.58 -16.68
N ALA A 204 8.99 4.16 -16.85
CA ALA A 204 8.39 3.86 -18.15
C ALA A 204 8.17 5.09 -19.06
N VAL A 205 8.12 6.29 -18.49
CA VAL A 205 8.10 7.55 -19.24
C VAL A 205 9.53 7.92 -19.61
N ASN A 206 10.41 8.01 -18.61
CA ASN A 206 11.79 8.48 -18.77
C ASN A 206 12.67 7.56 -19.62
N CYS A 207 12.39 6.24 -19.66
CA CYS A 207 13.14 5.31 -20.52
C CYS A 207 12.86 5.53 -22.02
N LYS A 208 11.88 6.37 -22.36
CA LYS A 208 11.55 6.77 -23.74
C LYS A 208 12.12 8.14 -24.08
N ASN A 209 12.93 8.75 -23.22
CA ASN A 209 13.60 9.99 -23.55
C ASN A 209 14.62 9.73 -24.66
N PRO A 210 14.52 10.38 -25.84
CA PRO A 210 15.47 10.18 -26.94
C PRO A 210 16.89 10.65 -26.60
N ASN A 211 17.05 11.55 -25.62
CA ASN A 211 18.33 12.10 -25.18
C ASN A 211 18.93 11.34 -23.99
N LEU A 212 18.48 10.10 -23.75
CA LEU A 212 18.94 9.32 -22.61
C LEU A 212 20.33 8.72 -22.87
N ASP A 213 21.36 9.39 -22.37
CA ASP A 213 22.74 8.91 -22.52
C ASP A 213 23.04 7.63 -21.71
N ASN A 214 22.43 7.49 -20.53
CA ASN A 214 22.63 6.32 -19.67
C ASN A 214 21.41 6.04 -18.79
N THR A 215 20.85 4.83 -18.90
CA THR A 215 19.72 4.34 -18.10
C THR A 215 20.02 4.21 -16.61
N ASP A 216 21.28 4.01 -16.22
CA ASP A 216 21.68 3.82 -14.81
C ASP A 216 21.51 5.09 -13.98
N LYS A 217 21.53 6.27 -14.62
CA LYS A 217 21.27 7.56 -13.94
C LYS A 217 19.81 7.74 -13.51
N MET A 218 18.90 6.89 -13.98
CA MET A 218 17.46 7.00 -13.68
C MET A 218 17.08 6.42 -12.32
N THR A 219 17.93 5.60 -11.71
CA THR A 219 17.58 4.90 -10.47
C THR A 219 18.77 4.82 -9.54
N ARG A 220 18.61 5.31 -8.31
CA ARG A 220 19.60 5.19 -7.23
C ARG A 220 18.99 4.43 -6.05
N MET A 221 19.81 3.80 -5.21
CA MET A 221 19.28 3.22 -3.98
C MET A 221 18.89 4.33 -2.99
N ILE A 222 17.82 4.13 -2.22
CA ILE A 222 17.43 5.08 -1.17
C ILE A 222 18.56 5.28 -0.16
N SER A 223 19.31 4.22 0.17
CA SER A 223 20.49 4.29 1.04
C SER A 223 21.52 5.32 0.54
N ASP A 224 21.78 5.34 -0.76
CA ASP A 224 22.78 6.25 -1.35
C ASP A 224 22.27 7.69 -1.37
N VAL A 225 21.00 7.88 -1.73
CA VAL A 225 20.34 9.19 -1.72
C VAL A 225 20.30 9.75 -0.29
N PHE A 226 19.91 8.95 0.69
CA PHE A 226 19.79 9.40 2.07
C PHE A 226 21.16 9.63 2.70
N LYS A 227 22.19 8.85 2.33
CA LYS A 227 23.58 9.14 2.72
C LYS A 227 24.04 10.49 2.17
N GLN A 228 23.73 10.80 0.91
CA GLN A 228 24.03 12.12 0.33
C GLN A 228 23.32 13.24 1.11
N LEU A 229 22.01 13.12 1.33
CA LEU A 229 21.24 14.11 2.09
C LEU A 229 21.77 14.27 3.54
N SER A 230 22.20 13.17 4.18
CA SER A 230 22.83 13.24 5.50
C SER A 230 24.13 14.04 5.48
N ASN A 231 24.95 13.89 4.43
CA ASN A 231 26.19 14.65 4.27
C ASN A 231 25.92 16.13 3.99
N GLU A 232 24.77 16.46 3.41
CA GLU A 232 24.28 17.82 3.20
C GLU A 232 23.64 18.43 4.46
N GLY A 233 23.54 17.67 5.56
CA GLY A 233 23.07 18.14 6.86
C GLY A 233 21.59 17.89 7.18
N TYR A 234 20.87 17.12 6.35
CA TYR A 234 19.47 16.79 6.60
C TYR A 234 19.30 15.67 7.64
N ASP A 235 18.27 15.77 8.48
CA ASP A 235 17.92 14.74 9.46
C ASP A 235 17.18 13.57 8.80
N ILE A 236 17.94 12.55 8.41
CA ILE A 236 17.42 11.33 7.78
C ILE A 236 16.55 10.51 8.73
N ALA A 237 16.83 10.53 10.03
CA ALA A 237 16.00 9.82 11.00
C ALA A 237 14.61 10.47 11.07
N LYS A 238 14.52 11.80 11.04
CA LYS A 238 13.25 12.52 10.92
C LYS A 238 12.55 12.19 9.61
N LEU A 239 13.25 12.24 8.48
CA LEU A 239 12.67 11.94 7.18
C LEU A 239 12.03 10.53 7.14
N TRP A 240 12.71 9.52 7.68
CA TRP A 240 12.12 8.19 7.81
C TRP A 240 10.89 8.16 8.72
N ARG A 241 10.89 8.88 9.85
CA ARG A 241 9.70 8.99 10.72
C ARG A 241 8.50 9.63 10.00
N ASP A 242 8.74 10.64 9.19
CA ASP A 242 7.69 11.31 8.43
C ASP A 242 7.14 10.39 7.31
N ILE A 243 8.03 9.64 6.62
CA ILE A 243 7.65 8.63 5.61
C ILE A 243 6.84 7.50 6.27
N ASP A 244 7.28 7.04 7.44
CA ASP A 244 6.60 6.02 8.23
C ASP A 244 5.17 6.44 8.57
N GLN A 245 5.00 7.68 9.05
CA GLN A 245 3.69 8.25 9.33
C GLN A 245 2.79 8.26 8.09
N ALA A 246 3.29 8.79 6.97
CA ALA A 246 2.52 8.90 5.73
C ALA A 246 2.05 7.53 5.22
N ILE A 247 2.93 6.51 5.27
CA ILE A 247 2.60 5.14 4.86
C ILE A 247 1.64 4.49 5.85
N VAL A 248 1.92 4.50 7.14
CA VAL A 248 1.07 3.84 8.15
C VAL A 248 -0.35 4.40 8.15
N LEU A 249 -0.49 5.73 8.16
CA LEU A 249 -1.81 6.37 8.16
C LEU A 249 -2.58 6.11 6.87
N SER A 250 -1.90 6.03 5.73
CA SER A 250 -2.50 5.61 4.47
C SER A 250 -3.10 4.20 4.56
N LEU A 251 -2.39 3.24 5.16
CA LEU A 251 -2.86 1.86 5.30
C LEU A 251 -3.94 1.71 6.36
N ILE A 252 -3.80 2.41 7.50
CA ILE A 252 -4.85 2.45 8.54
C ILE A 252 -6.16 2.97 7.96
N SER A 253 -6.12 3.98 7.08
CA SER A 253 -7.32 4.53 6.44
C SER A 253 -8.11 3.50 5.63
N ALA A 254 -7.43 2.48 5.08
CA ALA A 254 -8.05 1.39 4.33
C ALA A 254 -8.55 0.23 5.21
N TYR A 255 -8.18 0.21 6.50
CA TYR A 255 -8.33 -0.95 7.40
C TYR A 255 -9.72 -1.56 7.38
N GLY A 256 -10.77 -0.75 7.56
CA GLY A 256 -12.15 -1.25 7.68
C GLY A 256 -12.59 -2.05 6.45
N PHE A 257 -12.23 -1.59 5.25
CA PHE A 257 -12.55 -2.29 4.00
C PHE A 257 -11.76 -3.58 3.85
N LEU A 258 -10.45 -3.52 4.10
CA LEU A 258 -9.58 -4.69 3.99
C LEU A 258 -10.00 -5.78 4.97
N LYS A 259 -10.29 -5.41 6.22
CA LYS A 259 -10.67 -6.37 7.26
C LYS A 259 -12.01 -7.03 6.98
N LYS A 260 -13.02 -6.24 6.58
CA LYS A 260 -14.34 -6.78 6.18
C LYS A 260 -14.21 -7.83 5.07
N GLU A 261 -13.42 -7.53 4.04
CA GLU A 261 -13.25 -8.45 2.91
C GLU A 261 -12.34 -9.63 3.24
N GLU A 262 -11.37 -9.47 4.13
CA GLU A 262 -10.61 -10.59 4.69
C GLU A 262 -11.55 -11.57 5.41
N ASP A 263 -12.43 -11.07 6.29
CA ASP A 263 -13.37 -11.92 7.04
C ASP A 263 -14.35 -12.67 6.13
N ILE A 264 -14.72 -12.09 4.98
CA ILE A 264 -15.64 -12.70 4.01
C ILE A 264 -14.92 -13.68 3.07
N GLN A 265 -13.77 -13.28 2.53
CA GLN A 265 -13.13 -13.98 1.41
C GLN A 265 -12.01 -14.93 1.88
N CYS A 266 -11.32 -14.59 2.95
CA CYS A 266 -10.17 -15.34 3.48
C CYS A 266 -10.18 -15.35 5.02
N PRO A 267 -11.24 -15.89 5.64
CA PRO A 267 -11.41 -15.86 7.10
C PRO A 267 -10.26 -16.56 7.82
N ASN A 268 -9.96 -16.06 9.02
CA ASN A 268 -8.96 -16.61 9.93
C ASN A 268 -9.49 -17.89 10.59
N TYR A 269 -8.74 -18.99 10.48
CA TYR A 269 -9.09 -20.30 11.07
C TYR A 269 -8.14 -20.72 12.20
N GLY A 270 -7.59 -19.75 12.93
CA GLY A 270 -6.55 -19.95 13.96
C GLY A 270 -5.18 -19.38 13.55
N ILE A 271 -5.05 -18.89 12.32
CA ILE A 271 -3.87 -18.21 11.80
C ILE A 271 -4.29 -17.13 10.79
N SER A 272 -3.55 -16.01 10.74
CA SER A 272 -3.72 -15.03 9.66
C SER A 272 -3.36 -15.68 8.32
N ARG A 273 -4.27 -15.57 7.34
CA ARG A 273 -4.14 -16.22 6.04
C ARG A 273 -3.77 -15.28 4.90
N CYS A 274 -3.56 -14.00 5.20
CA CYS A 274 -3.17 -13.01 4.23
C CYS A 274 -2.01 -12.16 4.74
N PHE A 275 -1.08 -11.86 3.84
CA PHE A 275 -0.12 -10.78 4.00
C PHE A 275 0.05 -10.07 2.67
N GLN A 276 0.57 -8.84 2.65
CA GLN A 276 0.69 -8.07 1.42
C GLN A 276 1.95 -7.23 1.42
N ILE A 277 2.81 -7.44 0.44
CA ILE A 277 3.89 -6.51 0.11
C ILE A 277 3.33 -5.47 -0.86
N ILE A 278 3.51 -4.18 -0.54
CA ILE A 278 3.12 -3.06 -1.37
C ILE A 278 4.34 -2.19 -1.70
N GLY A 279 4.27 -1.45 -2.81
CA GLY A 279 5.20 -0.37 -3.11
C GLY A 279 4.52 0.97 -2.95
N CYS A 280 5.06 1.84 -2.11
CA CYS A 280 4.60 3.21 -1.92
C CYS A 280 5.49 4.15 -2.73
N ASP A 281 4.87 5.02 -3.52
CA ASP A 281 5.57 6.06 -4.27
C ASP A 281 5.46 7.36 -3.47
N VAL A 282 6.60 7.85 -2.98
CA VAL A 282 6.68 9.00 -2.08
C VAL A 282 7.43 10.13 -2.76
N LEU A 283 6.81 11.30 -2.85
CA LEU A 283 7.44 12.53 -3.29
C LEU A 283 7.91 13.32 -2.07
N LEU A 284 9.10 13.91 -2.13
CA LEU A 284 9.56 14.86 -1.13
C LEU A 284 9.41 16.27 -1.68
N ASP A 285 8.80 17.18 -0.91
CA ASP A 285 8.80 18.60 -1.30
C ASP A 285 10.12 19.30 -0.96
N LYS A 286 10.22 20.58 -1.28
CA LYS A 286 11.41 21.41 -1.01
C LYS A 286 11.88 21.41 0.46
N ASN A 287 11.00 21.09 1.41
CA ASN A 287 11.31 21.00 2.84
C ASN A 287 11.48 19.54 3.31
N LEU A 288 11.60 18.58 2.38
CA LEU A 288 11.63 17.15 2.62
C LEU A 288 10.37 16.58 3.28
N HIS A 289 9.23 17.27 3.20
CA HIS A 289 7.96 16.71 3.67
C HIS A 289 7.45 15.65 2.68
N PRO A 290 7.11 14.43 3.15
CA PRO A 290 6.71 13.34 2.28
C PRO A 290 5.22 13.38 1.89
N TYR A 291 4.95 13.23 0.60
CA TYR A 291 3.62 13.06 0.03
C TYR A 291 3.46 11.69 -0.62
N ILE A 292 2.34 11.02 -0.36
CA ILE A 292 2.02 9.74 -1.01
C ILE A 292 1.42 10.00 -2.40
N LEU A 293 2.15 9.61 -3.45
CA LEU A 293 1.71 9.75 -4.84
C LEU A 293 0.76 8.61 -5.24
N GLU A 294 1.14 7.38 -4.92
CA GLU A 294 0.35 6.17 -5.18
C GLU A 294 0.84 4.99 -4.33
N ILE A 295 -0.07 4.03 -4.11
CA ILE A 295 0.24 2.74 -3.50
C ILE A 295 0.03 1.66 -4.55
N ASN A 296 1.03 0.80 -4.71
CA ASN A 296 1.03 -0.29 -5.68
C ASN A 296 0.90 -1.63 -4.96
N TYR A 297 -0.27 -2.29 -5.07
CA TYR A 297 -0.49 -3.65 -4.53
C TYR A 297 0.38 -4.73 -5.18
N ARG A 298 0.97 -4.41 -6.33
CA ARG A 298 1.88 -5.27 -7.06
C ARG A 298 3.08 -4.42 -7.52
N PRO A 299 4.03 -4.12 -6.63
CA PRO A 299 5.21 -3.37 -7.04
C PRO A 299 5.99 -4.16 -8.10
N SER A 300 6.60 -3.44 -9.04
CA SER A 300 7.42 -4.09 -10.07
C SER A 300 8.67 -4.71 -9.46
N LEU A 301 8.78 -6.04 -9.56
CA LEU A 301 9.97 -6.78 -9.15
C LEU A 301 10.94 -7.06 -10.32
N LYS A 302 10.85 -6.31 -11.42
CA LYS A 302 11.86 -6.37 -12.50
C LYS A 302 13.21 -5.86 -12.00
N CYS A 303 14.27 -6.60 -12.24
CA CYS A 303 15.62 -6.20 -11.86
C CYS A 303 16.35 -5.72 -13.12
N ASN A 304 16.70 -4.45 -13.17
CA ASN A 304 17.37 -3.85 -14.33
C ASN A 304 18.88 -3.75 -14.12
N THR A 305 19.31 -3.69 -12.86
CA THR A 305 20.71 -3.64 -12.42
C THR A 305 20.94 -4.66 -11.30
N GLU A 306 22.19 -5.03 -11.03
CA GLU A 306 22.58 -5.93 -9.92
C GLU A 306 22.10 -5.37 -8.57
N ASN A 307 22.36 -4.10 -8.27
CA ASN A 307 21.88 -3.45 -7.04
C ASN A 307 20.34 -3.55 -6.89
N SER A 308 19.60 -3.38 -7.99
CA SER A 308 18.13 -3.51 -7.95
C SER A 308 17.67 -4.96 -7.78
N HIS A 309 18.49 -5.92 -8.21
CA HIS A 309 18.26 -7.35 -8.03
C HIS A 309 18.48 -7.72 -6.57
N ASP A 310 19.64 -7.41 -6.00
CA ASP A 310 20.02 -7.71 -4.63
C ASP A 310 19.03 -7.09 -3.64
N LEU A 311 18.71 -5.80 -3.80
CA LEU A 311 17.70 -5.12 -2.99
C LEU A 311 16.37 -5.87 -2.95
N LYS A 312 15.89 -6.33 -4.11
CA LYS A 312 14.58 -6.99 -4.22
C LYS A 312 14.64 -8.41 -3.69
N LEU A 313 15.75 -9.11 -3.92
CA LEU A 313 15.99 -10.45 -3.40
C LEU A 313 15.99 -10.43 -1.87
N ASP A 314 16.74 -9.52 -1.27
CA ASP A 314 16.84 -9.37 0.18
C ASP A 314 15.52 -8.91 0.78
N MET A 315 14.87 -7.90 0.20
CA MET A 315 13.53 -7.46 0.61
C MET A 315 12.52 -8.62 0.59
N LEU A 316 12.50 -9.44 -0.46
CA LEU A 316 11.58 -10.58 -0.53
C LEU A 316 11.90 -11.65 0.52
N LYS A 317 13.19 -11.97 0.72
CA LYS A 317 13.62 -12.93 1.74
C LYS A 317 13.21 -12.47 3.14
N ASP A 318 13.45 -11.21 3.44
CA ASP A 318 13.14 -10.61 4.72
C ASP A 318 11.63 -10.49 4.98
N ALA A 319 10.86 -10.14 3.94
CA ALA A 319 9.41 -10.20 4.01
C ALA A 319 8.90 -11.63 4.26
N LEU A 320 9.49 -12.64 3.63
CA LEU A 320 9.10 -14.05 3.83
C LEU A 320 9.40 -14.53 5.26
N LYS A 321 10.56 -14.17 5.83
CA LYS A 321 10.91 -14.51 7.22
C LYS A 321 9.92 -13.93 8.23
N ILE A 322 9.44 -12.70 8.00
CA ILE A 322 8.44 -12.06 8.87
C ILE A 322 7.05 -12.59 8.57
N ALA A 323 6.59 -12.56 7.32
CA ALA A 323 5.19 -12.83 6.99
C ALA A 323 4.85 -14.32 7.02
N ALA A 324 5.80 -15.18 6.62
CA ALA A 324 5.59 -16.60 6.41
C ALA A 324 6.60 -17.52 7.14
N PRO A 325 6.85 -17.37 8.46
CA PRO A 325 7.59 -18.36 9.25
C PRO A 325 6.72 -19.59 9.54
N LEU A 326 6.20 -20.22 8.48
CA LEU A 326 5.11 -21.21 8.51
C LEU A 326 5.60 -22.66 8.53
N GLN A 327 6.91 -22.87 8.65
CA GLN A 327 7.51 -24.20 8.73
C GLN A 327 6.88 -25.08 9.82
N PRO A 328 6.65 -24.59 11.05
CA PRO A 328 6.03 -25.41 12.09
C PRO A 328 4.64 -25.93 11.69
N LEU A 329 3.86 -25.11 10.97
CA LEU A 329 2.55 -25.53 10.46
C LEU A 329 2.69 -26.58 9.37
N GLN A 330 3.59 -26.39 8.40
CA GLN A 330 3.83 -27.39 7.36
C GLN A 330 4.22 -28.74 7.97
N ASN A 331 5.14 -28.75 8.93
CA ASN A 331 5.60 -29.97 9.61
C ASN A 331 4.47 -30.67 10.39
N LEU A 332 3.59 -29.90 11.06
CA LEU A 332 2.42 -30.45 11.73
C LEU A 332 1.48 -31.14 10.73
N LEU A 333 1.20 -30.50 9.59
CA LEU A 333 0.28 -31.04 8.58
C LEU A 333 0.86 -32.26 7.85
N ASP A 334 2.19 -32.30 7.66
CA ASP A 334 2.86 -33.44 7.02
C ASP A 334 2.93 -34.67 7.93
N SER A 335 2.90 -34.47 9.26
CA SER A 335 3.05 -35.53 10.27
C SER A 335 1.74 -36.01 10.90
N THR A 336 0.61 -35.35 10.61
CA THR A 336 -0.68 -35.66 11.23
C THR A 336 -1.80 -35.75 10.22
N ASN A 337 -2.81 -36.58 10.53
CA ASN A 337 -4.09 -36.47 9.84
C ASN A 337 -4.88 -35.31 10.45
N PHE A 338 -5.32 -34.38 9.60
CA PHE A 338 -6.06 -33.19 10.03
C PHE A 338 -7.37 -33.03 9.24
N PRO A 339 -8.39 -32.38 9.83
CA PRO A 339 -9.64 -32.09 9.13
C PRO A 339 -9.41 -31.05 8.04
N LYS A 340 -10.01 -31.29 6.85
CA LYS A 340 -9.86 -30.38 5.70
C LYS A 340 -10.95 -29.31 5.64
N ASP A 341 -12.02 -29.46 6.40
CA ASP A 341 -13.09 -28.47 6.49
C ASP A 341 -12.70 -27.33 7.46
N PRO A 342 -13.27 -26.12 7.26
CA PRO A 342 -12.96 -24.96 8.10
C PRO A 342 -13.12 -25.16 9.61
N SER A 343 -14.22 -25.78 10.05
CA SER A 343 -14.55 -25.93 11.46
C SER A 343 -13.63 -26.93 12.14
N GLY A 344 -13.42 -28.09 11.50
CA GLY A 344 -12.47 -29.10 11.96
C GLY A 344 -11.05 -28.58 12.00
N PHE A 345 -10.60 -27.84 10.98
CA PHE A 345 -9.25 -27.26 10.96
C PHE A 345 -9.05 -26.24 12.08
N THR A 346 -10.06 -25.41 12.34
CA THR A 346 -10.02 -24.44 13.45
C THR A 346 -9.87 -25.15 14.79
N HIS A 347 -10.64 -26.22 15.02
CA HIS A 347 -10.52 -27.02 16.24
C HIS A 347 -9.15 -27.70 16.35
N PHE A 348 -8.64 -28.23 15.24
CA PHE A 348 -7.32 -28.85 15.16
C PHE A 348 -6.20 -27.85 15.55
N LEU A 349 -6.23 -26.62 15.05
CA LEU A 349 -5.26 -25.59 15.46
C LEU A 349 -5.43 -25.16 16.93
N GLN A 350 -6.66 -25.15 17.46
CA GLN A 350 -6.90 -24.87 18.88
C GLN A 350 -6.30 -25.94 19.80
N GLN A 351 -6.25 -27.20 19.36
CA GLN A 351 -5.59 -28.29 20.08
C GLN A 351 -4.05 -28.22 19.94
N ASN A 352 -3.55 -27.65 18.85
CA ASN A 352 -2.13 -27.53 18.52
C ASN A 352 -1.60 -26.08 18.65
N LYS A 353 -2.03 -25.35 19.69
CA LYS A 353 -1.63 -23.94 19.91
C LYS A 353 -0.12 -23.73 20.03
N SER A 354 0.64 -24.75 20.44
CA SER A 354 2.10 -24.70 20.49
C SER A 354 2.71 -24.31 19.14
N VAL A 355 2.15 -24.80 18.03
CA VAL A 355 2.61 -24.48 16.67
C VAL A 355 2.38 -23.01 16.33
N ILE A 356 1.24 -22.44 16.74
CA ILE A 356 0.97 -21.01 16.54
C ILE A 356 1.92 -20.14 17.37
N ASN A 357 2.19 -20.54 18.62
CA ASN A 357 3.16 -19.85 19.47
C ASN A 357 4.57 -19.92 18.87
N GLU A 358 4.96 -21.06 18.31
CA GLU A 358 6.25 -21.24 17.63
C GLU A 358 6.38 -20.32 16.42
N ILE A 359 5.35 -20.24 15.56
CA ILE A 359 5.30 -19.33 14.41
C ILE A 359 5.49 -17.88 14.85
N GLU A 360 4.84 -17.47 15.95
CA GLU A 360 4.95 -16.10 16.46
C GLU A 360 6.32 -15.82 17.10
N MET A 361 6.91 -16.78 17.83
CA MET A 361 8.28 -16.67 18.33
C MET A 361 9.30 -16.56 17.20
N LEU A 362 9.15 -17.36 16.14
CA LEU A 362 9.98 -17.28 14.94
C LEU A 362 9.82 -15.91 14.26
N ARG A 363 8.59 -15.40 14.16
CA ARG A 363 8.32 -14.07 13.61
C ARG A 363 9.06 -12.98 14.38
N GLN A 364 8.92 -12.95 15.71
CA GLN A 364 9.58 -11.97 16.57
C GLN A 364 11.10 -12.06 16.49
N ARG A 365 11.66 -13.27 16.48
CA ARG A 365 13.10 -13.48 16.28
C ARG A 365 13.55 -12.95 14.92
N ASN A 366 12.74 -13.15 13.89
CA ASN A 366 13.00 -12.69 12.53
C ASN A 366 12.82 -11.17 12.35
N GLU A 367 12.31 -10.43 13.34
CA GLU A 367 12.32 -8.95 13.33
C GLU A 367 13.73 -8.40 13.62
N ILE A 368 14.56 -9.15 14.34
CA ILE A 368 15.92 -8.72 14.73
C ILE A 368 16.86 -8.80 13.53
N GLY A 369 17.46 -7.67 13.15
CA GLY A 369 18.41 -7.59 12.03
C GLY A 369 17.76 -7.72 10.65
N ASN A 370 16.44 -7.57 10.56
CA ASN A 370 15.68 -7.61 9.33
C ASN A 370 15.62 -6.23 8.67
N GLY A 371 15.63 -6.15 7.34
CA GLY A 371 15.47 -4.89 6.63
C GLY A 371 14.06 -4.28 6.78
N PHE A 372 13.04 -5.08 7.11
CA PHE A 372 11.71 -4.60 7.48
C PHE A 372 11.65 -4.27 8.98
N GLU A 373 11.46 -3.00 9.30
CA GLU A 373 11.20 -2.55 10.66
C GLU A 373 9.71 -2.53 10.94
N LYS A 374 9.31 -2.98 12.14
CA LYS A 374 7.92 -2.89 12.60
C LYS A 374 7.59 -1.45 12.94
N VAL A 375 6.71 -0.85 12.14
CA VAL A 375 6.29 0.56 12.31
C VAL A 375 4.91 0.66 12.94
N PHE A 376 4.04 -0.35 12.79
CA PHE A 376 2.77 -0.42 13.52
C PHE A 376 2.53 -1.84 14.04
N PRO A 377 2.06 -2.02 15.30
CA PRO A 377 1.83 -0.99 16.31
C PRO A 377 3.14 -0.35 16.81
N ASN A 378 3.08 0.92 17.20
CA ASN A 378 4.23 1.63 17.77
C ASN A 378 3.87 2.22 19.15
N PRO A 379 4.41 1.68 20.25
CA PRO A 379 4.14 2.19 21.60
C PRO A 379 4.55 3.65 21.80
N LYS A 380 5.52 4.16 21.02
CA LYS A 380 5.99 5.54 21.09
C LYS A 380 5.06 6.53 20.38
N ILE A 381 4.13 6.04 19.55
CA ILE A 381 3.18 6.86 18.78
C ILE A 381 1.76 6.33 19.05
N PRO A 382 1.23 6.49 20.28
CA PRO A 382 -0.05 5.91 20.68
C PRO A 382 -1.23 6.46 19.87
N ILE A 383 -1.10 7.68 19.33
CA ILE A 383 -2.15 8.34 18.55
C ILE A 383 -2.60 7.55 17.31
N TRP A 384 -1.72 6.76 16.69
CA TRP A 384 -2.09 5.90 15.56
C TRP A 384 -3.11 4.82 15.96
N ASN A 385 -3.13 4.39 17.21
CA ASN A 385 -4.17 3.49 17.71
C ASN A 385 -5.54 4.17 17.77
N GLU A 386 -5.60 5.47 18.08
CA GLU A 386 -6.85 6.24 18.06
C GLU A 386 -7.35 6.46 16.63
N VAL A 387 -6.44 6.67 15.67
CA VAL A 387 -6.78 6.70 14.24
C VAL A 387 -7.39 5.35 13.85
N LEU A 388 -6.75 4.22 14.18
CA LEU A 388 -7.28 2.89 13.88
C LEU A 388 -8.64 2.64 14.55
N LYS A 389 -8.81 3.01 15.83
CA LYS A 389 -10.10 2.92 16.53
C LYS A 389 -11.19 3.75 15.85
N THR A 390 -10.84 4.92 15.32
CA THR A 390 -11.78 5.78 14.59
C THR A 390 -12.15 5.14 13.25
N VAL A 391 -11.16 4.67 12.47
CA VAL A 391 -11.41 3.98 11.19
C VAL A 391 -12.28 2.73 11.38
N LYS A 392 -12.07 1.95 12.45
CA LYS A 392 -12.93 0.79 12.80
C LYS A 392 -14.41 1.13 12.99
N LYS A 393 -14.72 2.38 13.36
CA LYS A 393 -16.10 2.87 13.55
C LYS A 393 -16.69 3.48 12.28
N LEU A 394 -15.87 3.78 11.27
CA LEU A 394 -16.35 4.33 10.01
C LEU A 394 -17.01 3.22 9.16
N PRO A 395 -18.12 3.53 8.46
CA PRO A 395 -18.82 2.53 7.66
C PRO A 395 -17.96 2.05 6.50
N THR A 396 -18.10 0.77 6.16
CA THR A 396 -17.45 0.14 5.00
C THR A 396 -18.39 0.05 3.79
N GLU A 397 -19.64 0.49 3.95
CA GLU A 397 -20.65 0.58 2.89
C GLU A 397 -20.59 1.97 2.27
N THR A 398 -20.15 2.05 1.02
CA THR A 398 -19.96 3.29 0.27
C THR A 398 -21.06 3.44 -0.79
N MET A 399 -22.25 3.83 -0.34
CA MET A 399 -23.32 4.33 -1.22
C MET A 399 -22.99 5.76 -1.63
N LEU A 400 -22.91 6.00 -2.94
CA LEU A 400 -22.55 7.27 -3.55
C LEU A 400 -23.52 8.42 -3.21
N GLU A 401 -23.04 9.37 -2.43
CA GLU A 401 -23.14 10.81 -2.77
C GLU A 401 -21.76 11.49 -2.67
N THR A 402 -20.80 10.99 -1.87
CA THR A 402 -19.45 11.58 -1.73
C THR A 402 -18.26 10.61 -1.54
N GLY A 403 -18.40 9.28 -1.67
CA GLY A 403 -17.23 8.38 -1.54
C GLY A 403 -17.52 6.91 -1.90
N LEU A 404 -16.75 6.36 -2.85
CA LEU A 404 -16.87 5.05 -3.53
C LEU A 404 -16.13 3.88 -2.81
N PRO A 405 -16.34 2.58 -3.17
CA PRO A 405 -17.21 2.02 -4.22
C PRO A 405 -18.21 0.90 -3.81
N LEU A 406 -19.39 0.86 -4.45
CA LEU A 406 -20.17 -0.36 -4.70
C LEU A 406 -19.72 -0.91 -6.06
N THR A 407 -19.10 -2.10 -6.01
CA THR A 407 -18.51 -2.90 -7.09
C THR A 407 -17.37 -2.26 -7.90
N LEU A 408 -16.23 -2.96 -7.94
CA LEU A 408 -15.05 -2.59 -8.75
C LEU A 408 -15.24 -2.92 -10.25
N ASP A 409 -16.49 -2.94 -10.73
CA ASP A 409 -17.08 -4.06 -11.47
C ASP A 409 -16.37 -4.54 -12.73
N HIS A 410 -16.60 -5.85 -12.96
CA HIS A 410 -16.45 -6.53 -14.23
C HIS A 410 -17.22 -5.78 -15.32
N ASP A 411 -16.48 -5.30 -16.32
CA ASP A 411 -16.92 -4.75 -17.60
C ASP A 411 -17.93 -3.59 -17.60
N SER A 412 -17.41 -2.46 -18.06
CA SER A 412 -18.17 -1.28 -18.46
C SER A 412 -19.20 -1.62 -19.53
N ASN A 413 -20.48 -1.42 -19.23
CA ASN A 413 -21.45 -0.87 -20.18
C ASN A 413 -22.66 -0.27 -19.43
N ASN A 414 -22.95 1.00 -19.75
CA ASN A 414 -24.15 1.77 -19.40
C ASN A 414 -24.45 1.98 -17.91
N MET A 415 -24.05 3.13 -17.34
CA MET A 415 -24.84 3.85 -16.31
C MET A 415 -24.10 5.13 -15.86
N ALA A 416 -24.16 6.20 -16.67
CA ALA A 416 -23.83 7.55 -16.20
C ALA A 416 -25.09 8.32 -15.71
N ASN A 417 -26.30 7.79 -15.95
CA ASN A 417 -27.56 8.55 -15.77
C ASN A 417 -28.60 7.90 -14.83
N ALA A 418 -28.27 6.88 -14.03
CA ALA A 418 -29.32 6.16 -13.26
C ALA A 418 -29.05 5.95 -11.75
N LEU A 419 -28.02 6.55 -11.15
CA LEU A 419 -27.67 6.34 -9.74
C LEU A 419 -27.61 7.65 -8.95
N TYR A 420 -28.77 8.27 -8.73
CA TYR A 420 -28.96 9.28 -7.68
C TYR A 420 -30.23 8.94 -6.90
N ARG A 421 -30.11 8.04 -5.91
CA ARG A 421 -31.11 7.88 -4.84
C ARG A 421 -30.48 8.31 -3.52
N LYS A 422 -31.19 9.14 -2.76
CA LYS A 422 -30.81 9.56 -1.41
C LYS A 422 -30.54 8.36 -0.50
N PRO A 423 -29.52 8.41 0.39
CA PRO A 423 -29.09 7.31 1.23
C PRO A 423 -30.12 6.92 2.31
N GLN A 424 -30.19 5.63 2.68
CA GLN A 424 -31.02 5.14 3.78
C GLN A 424 -30.36 5.26 5.17
N LYS A 425 -29.03 5.35 5.28
CA LYS A 425 -28.31 5.64 6.54
C LYS A 425 -26.99 6.38 6.30
N SER A 426 -26.99 7.70 6.38
CA SER A 426 -25.78 8.52 6.53
C SER A 426 -25.32 8.50 7.99
N ILE A 427 -24.01 8.52 8.26
CA ILE A 427 -23.52 8.98 9.58
C ILE A 427 -24.07 10.39 9.78
N SER A 428 -24.82 10.60 10.85
CA SER A 428 -25.37 11.93 11.10
C SER A 428 -24.23 12.90 11.41
N MET A 429 -24.40 14.18 11.08
CA MET A 429 -23.46 15.23 11.49
C MET A 429 -23.24 15.24 13.01
N LYS A 430 -24.24 14.79 13.79
CA LYS A 430 -24.13 14.63 15.25
C LYS A 430 -23.19 13.50 15.64
N ASP A 431 -23.23 12.36 14.95
CA ASP A 431 -22.33 11.23 15.21
C ASP A 431 -20.89 11.56 14.79
N LEU A 432 -20.74 12.27 13.67
CA LEU A 432 -19.44 12.78 13.22
C LEU A 432 -18.84 13.76 14.25
N ALA A 433 -19.66 14.68 14.77
CA ALA A 433 -19.24 15.61 15.82
C ALA A 433 -18.86 14.89 17.13
N ARG A 434 -19.64 13.87 17.55
CA ARG A 434 -19.33 13.05 18.74
C ARG A 434 -18.01 12.30 18.60
N LEU A 435 -17.74 11.69 17.44
CA LEU A 435 -16.47 11.02 17.16
C LEU A 435 -15.30 12.02 17.18
N ARG A 436 -15.50 13.22 16.62
CA ARG A 436 -14.48 14.30 16.65
C ARG A 436 -14.19 14.79 18.06
N THR A 437 -15.22 14.97 18.90
CA THR A 437 -15.03 15.32 20.32
C THR A 437 -14.32 14.21 21.09
N ALA A 438 -14.65 12.94 20.83
CA ALA A 438 -13.98 11.81 21.46
C ALA A 438 -12.50 11.71 21.08
N ALA A 439 -12.17 11.90 19.79
CA ALA A 439 -10.79 11.93 19.32
C ALA A 439 -9.99 13.10 19.94
N ARG A 440 -10.59 14.29 20.02
CA ARG A 440 -9.95 15.47 20.63
C ARG A 440 -9.70 15.32 22.14
N LYS A 441 -10.67 14.79 22.89
CA LYS A 441 -10.49 14.48 24.31
C LYS A 441 -9.45 13.39 24.57
N ALA A 442 -9.24 12.48 23.62
CA ALA A 442 -8.20 11.47 23.71
C ALA A 442 -6.80 12.08 23.48
N LEU A 443 -6.67 13.04 22.55
CA LEU A 443 -5.44 13.81 22.33
C LEU A 443 -5.04 14.61 23.57
N GLU A 444 -5.98 15.32 24.19
CA GLU A 444 -5.73 16.15 25.38
C GLU A 444 -5.26 15.32 26.60
N LYS A 445 -5.65 14.04 26.71
CA LYS A 445 -5.24 13.13 27.79
C LYS A 445 -3.82 12.55 27.64
N HIS A 446 -3.16 12.78 26.50
CA HIS A 446 -1.81 12.30 26.23
C HIS A 446 -0.76 13.42 26.28
N GLU A 447 -1.18 14.68 26.44
CA GLU A 447 -0.32 15.85 26.66
C GLU A 447 -0.16 16.21 28.16
N GLU A 448 -0.94 15.58 29.04
CA GLU A 448 -0.77 15.54 30.51
C GLU A 448 -0.03 14.27 30.94
#